data_AF-A0AAV5LTL3-F1
#
_entry.id   AF-A0AAV5LTL3-F1
#
_cell.length_a   1.000
_cell.length_b   1.000
_cell.length_c   1.000
_cell.angle_alpha   90.00
_cell.angle_beta   90.00
_cell.angle_gamma   90.00
#
_symmetry.space_group_name_H-M   'P 1'
#
loop_
_entity.id
_entity.type
_entity.pdbx_description
1 polymer ?
#
loop_
_entity_poly.entity_id
_entity_poly.type
_entity_poly.pdbx_seq_one_letter_code
_entity_poly.pdbx_strand_id
1 'polypeptide(L)'
;MGCLCTKQRLGHEEVAILAAQTCFDETEIKALYELFKKLSSSLVADGFISKEEFQLGLFRNSKKQSLFADRMFQLFDSNHDGVIEFSEFVLTLSIFHPDAPQSEKVAFAFQIYDLWQTGFIEHGEVKEMIWALLDESDLILSDDIVEAIIDKTFEAVDSKRDGKIDLEEWKEFVAHNPSLLKNMTVPYLKDITRAFPSFVQRSDTEVDTNNSI
;
A
#
# COMPACT_ATOMS: atom_id res chain seq x y z
N MET A 1 24.26 -10.63 -28.72
CA MET A 1 22.93 -10.51 -29.35
C MET A 1 21.97 -9.91 -28.33
N GLY A 2 21.13 -8.98 -28.77
CA GLY A 2 20.62 -7.86 -27.97
C GLY A 2 19.68 -8.24 -26.82
N CYS A 3 19.87 -7.56 -25.69
CA CYS A 3 18.87 -7.44 -24.64
C CYS A 3 17.87 -6.36 -25.09
N LEU A 4 16.67 -6.78 -25.50
CA LEU A 4 15.54 -5.89 -25.66
C LEU A 4 15.02 -5.54 -24.26
N CYS A 5 15.59 -4.50 -23.65
CA CYS A 5 14.88 -3.76 -22.63
C CYS A 5 13.73 -3.04 -23.35
N THR A 6 12.59 -3.71 -23.48
CA THR A 6 11.32 -3.06 -23.82
C THR A 6 11.02 -2.08 -22.71
N LYS A 7 11.34 -0.80 -22.92
CA LYS A 7 10.79 0.28 -22.12
C LYS A 7 9.27 0.16 -22.23
N GLN A 8 8.62 -0.43 -21.23
CA GLN A 8 7.17 -0.48 -21.14
C GLN A 8 6.72 0.99 -21.09
N ARG A 9 6.21 1.50 -22.20
CA ARG A 9 5.69 2.86 -22.27
C ARG A 9 4.27 2.80 -21.74
N LEU A 10 3.97 3.58 -20.72
CA LEU A 10 2.62 3.74 -20.20
C LEU A 10 1.68 4.13 -21.36
N GLY A 11 0.74 3.26 -21.69
CA GLY A 11 -0.19 3.48 -22.79
C GLY A 11 -1.26 4.50 -22.43
N HIS A 12 -1.69 5.35 -23.35
CA HIS A 12 -2.78 6.30 -23.11
C HIS A 12 -4.09 5.59 -22.69
N GLU A 13 -4.34 4.39 -23.21
CA GLU A 13 -5.49 3.57 -22.84
C GLU A 13 -5.41 3.07 -21.39
N GLU A 14 -4.23 2.62 -20.95
CA GLU A 14 -3.98 2.17 -19.58
C GLU A 14 -4.16 3.30 -18.56
N VAL A 15 -3.69 4.52 -18.89
CA VAL A 15 -3.90 5.72 -18.06
C VAL A 15 -5.39 6.00 -17.87
N ALA A 16 -6.16 5.98 -18.96
CA ALA A 16 -7.59 6.27 -18.91
C ALA A 16 -8.36 5.21 -18.12
N ILE A 17 -7.97 3.93 -18.25
CA ILE A 17 -8.57 2.83 -17.48
C ILE A 17 -8.31 3.01 -15.98
N LEU A 18 -7.04 3.26 -15.59
CA LEU A 18 -6.68 3.43 -14.18
C LEU A 18 -7.33 4.68 -13.57
N ALA A 19 -7.40 5.79 -14.31
CA ALA A 19 -8.09 6.99 -13.85
C ALA A 19 -9.59 6.77 -13.64
N ALA A 20 -10.22 5.92 -14.47
CA ALA A 20 -11.64 5.58 -14.33
C ALA A 20 -11.93 4.64 -13.15
N GLN A 21 -10.94 3.88 -12.69
CA GLN A 21 -11.07 2.88 -11.62
C GLN A 21 -10.59 3.39 -10.25
N THR A 22 -9.95 4.55 -10.19
CA THR A 22 -9.31 5.07 -8.98
C THR A 22 -9.78 6.47 -8.62
N CYS A 23 -9.31 6.98 -7.49
CA CYS A 23 -9.52 8.37 -7.09
C CYS A 23 -8.56 9.35 -7.80
N PHE A 24 -7.75 8.89 -8.76
CA PHE A 24 -6.73 9.71 -9.42
C PHE A 24 -7.15 10.13 -10.82
N ASP A 25 -6.84 11.37 -11.20
CA ASP A 25 -6.96 11.82 -12.58
C ASP A 25 -5.78 11.36 -13.45
N GLU A 26 -5.89 11.50 -14.79
CA GLU A 26 -4.82 11.08 -15.69
C GLU A 26 -3.47 11.77 -15.45
N THR A 27 -3.47 12.99 -14.91
CA THR A 27 -2.24 13.73 -14.58
C THR A 27 -1.57 13.13 -13.35
N GLU A 28 -2.37 12.79 -12.33
CA GLU A 28 -1.93 12.12 -11.11
C GLU A 28 -1.43 10.70 -11.40
N ILE A 29 -2.10 9.95 -12.28
CA ILE A 29 -1.63 8.63 -12.75
C ILE A 29 -0.25 8.74 -13.40
N LYS A 30 -0.01 9.74 -14.26
CA LYS A 30 1.32 9.93 -14.88
C LYS A 30 2.37 10.35 -13.84
N ALA A 31 2.00 11.12 -12.81
CA ALA A 31 2.90 11.44 -11.71
C ALA A 31 3.25 10.20 -10.87
N LEU A 32 2.26 9.34 -10.59
CA LEU A 32 2.45 8.05 -9.93
C LEU A 32 3.36 7.13 -10.74
N TYR A 33 3.26 7.16 -12.08
CA TYR A 33 4.13 6.36 -12.95
C TYR A 33 5.61 6.75 -12.84
N GLU A 34 5.91 8.04 -12.69
CA GLU A 34 7.30 8.47 -12.45
C GLU A 34 7.80 8.08 -11.05
N LEU A 35 6.92 8.10 -10.03
CA LEU A 35 7.25 7.55 -8.71
C LEU A 35 7.53 6.05 -8.80
N PHE A 36 6.66 5.30 -9.47
CA PHE A 36 6.80 3.86 -9.71
C PHE A 36 8.13 3.56 -10.39
N LYS A 37 8.45 4.23 -11.51
CA LYS A 37 9.72 4.06 -12.22
C LYS A 37 10.95 4.29 -11.36
N LYS A 38 10.88 5.22 -10.40
CA LYS A 38 11.99 5.50 -9.48
C LYS A 38 12.19 4.35 -8.48
N LEU A 39 11.08 3.72 -8.04
CA LEU A 39 11.12 2.59 -7.12
C LEU A 39 11.56 1.31 -7.85
N SER A 40 10.94 1.01 -9.00
CA SER A 40 11.13 -0.17 -9.86
C SER A 40 12.46 -0.20 -10.63
N SER A 41 13.39 0.69 -10.27
CA SER A 41 14.71 0.78 -10.87
C SER A 41 15.77 1.08 -9.82
N SER A 42 15.44 0.88 -8.55
CA SER A 42 16.30 1.24 -7.43
C SER A 42 17.39 0.20 -7.19
N LEU A 43 17.12 -1.07 -7.50
CA LEU A 43 18.07 -2.17 -7.51
C LEU A 43 18.22 -2.76 -8.90
N VAL A 44 17.10 -3.08 -9.57
CA VAL A 44 17.08 -3.70 -10.90
C VAL A 44 16.11 -2.94 -11.79
N ALA A 45 16.53 -2.55 -12.99
CA ALA A 45 15.68 -1.81 -13.93
C ALA A 45 14.91 -2.76 -14.86
N ASP A 46 14.01 -3.56 -14.30
CA ASP A 46 13.16 -4.52 -15.02
C ASP A 46 11.71 -4.04 -15.23
N GLY A 47 11.30 -2.97 -14.55
CA GLY A 47 9.97 -2.37 -14.70
C GLY A 47 8.94 -2.87 -13.67
N PHE A 48 9.38 -3.63 -12.66
CA PHE A 48 8.56 -4.10 -11.55
C PHE A 48 9.17 -3.64 -10.22
N ILE A 49 8.38 -3.55 -9.16
CA ILE A 49 8.93 -3.28 -7.82
C ILE A 49 9.08 -4.63 -7.11
N SER A 50 10.32 -5.04 -6.85
CA SER A 50 10.60 -6.22 -6.02
C SER A 50 10.33 -5.94 -4.54
N LYS A 51 10.23 -6.99 -3.71
CA LYS A 51 10.10 -6.86 -2.25
C LYS A 51 11.24 -6.04 -1.64
N GLU A 52 12.46 -6.24 -2.11
CA GLU A 52 13.64 -5.51 -1.66
C GLU A 52 13.57 -4.02 -2.05
N GLU A 53 13.11 -3.71 -3.26
CA GLU A 53 12.92 -2.33 -3.72
C GLU A 53 11.80 -1.62 -2.96
N PHE A 54 10.71 -2.33 -2.66
CA PHE A 54 9.62 -1.83 -1.85
C PHE A 54 10.07 -1.49 -0.42
N GLN A 55 10.77 -2.42 0.24
CA GLN A 55 11.33 -2.19 1.58
C GLN A 55 12.37 -1.05 1.57
N LEU A 56 13.19 -0.95 0.52
CA LEU A 56 14.15 0.15 0.35
C LEU A 56 13.43 1.51 0.22
N GLY A 57 12.34 1.56 -0.53
CA GLY A 57 11.50 2.75 -0.68
C GLY A 57 10.87 3.22 0.62
N LEU A 58 10.37 2.28 1.44
CA LEU A 58 9.74 2.57 2.73
C LEU A 58 10.73 2.99 3.81
N PHE A 59 11.86 2.27 3.95
CA PHE A 59 12.73 2.41 5.12
C PHE A 59 14.13 2.96 4.84
N ARG A 60 14.43 3.35 3.59
CA ARG A 60 15.72 3.98 3.21
C ARG A 60 16.96 3.20 3.71
N ASN A 61 16.95 1.87 3.58
CA ASN A 61 18.00 0.93 4.03
C ASN A 61 18.01 0.53 5.51
N SER A 62 16.90 0.62 6.25
CA SER A 62 16.85 -0.06 7.56
C SER A 62 16.92 -1.57 7.32
N LYS A 63 17.91 -2.26 7.90
CA LYS A 63 18.03 -3.73 7.84
C LYS A 63 16.98 -4.47 8.69
N LYS A 64 16.01 -3.75 9.26
CA LYS A 64 15.00 -4.34 10.15
C LYS A 64 13.93 -4.97 9.27
N GLN A 65 13.75 -6.28 9.39
CA GLN A 65 12.59 -6.95 8.83
C GLN A 65 11.35 -6.40 9.53
N SER A 66 10.39 -5.90 8.76
CA SER A 66 9.14 -5.38 9.28
C SER A 66 8.01 -6.26 8.80
N LEU A 67 7.29 -6.87 9.73
CA LEU A 67 6.09 -7.67 9.42
C LEU A 67 5.07 -6.83 8.66
N PHE A 68 4.95 -5.54 9.02
CA PHE A 68 4.05 -4.62 8.35
C PHE A 68 4.45 -4.39 6.88
N ALA A 69 5.74 -4.25 6.59
CA ALA A 69 6.20 -4.08 5.21
C ALA A 69 5.98 -5.33 4.37
N ASP A 70 6.20 -6.50 4.94
CA ASP A 70 5.93 -7.78 4.29
C ASP A 70 4.45 -7.94 3.98
N ARG A 71 3.59 -7.56 4.94
CA ARG A 71 2.14 -7.59 4.73
C ARG A 71 1.68 -6.58 3.69
N MET A 72 2.17 -5.35 3.75
CA MET A 72 1.87 -4.33 2.75
C MET A 72 2.32 -4.76 1.35
N PHE A 73 3.49 -5.37 1.22
CA PHE A 73 3.95 -5.89 -0.07
C PHE A 73 2.97 -6.94 -0.63
N GLN A 74 2.56 -7.91 0.19
CA GLN A 74 1.59 -8.94 -0.22
C GLN A 74 0.23 -8.36 -0.64
N LEU A 75 -0.20 -7.23 -0.06
CA LEU A 75 -1.45 -6.58 -0.43
C LEU A 75 -1.32 -5.72 -1.68
N PHE A 76 -0.12 -5.23 -1.98
CA PHE A 76 0.16 -4.60 -3.27
C PHE A 76 0.27 -5.65 -4.38
N ASP A 77 0.97 -6.77 -4.16
CA ASP A 77 1.11 -7.92 -5.06
C ASP A 77 -0.18 -8.77 -5.05
N SER A 78 -1.20 -8.24 -5.73
CA SER A 78 -2.57 -8.76 -5.74
C SER A 78 -2.71 -10.06 -6.53
N ASN A 79 -1.83 -10.28 -7.51
CA ASN A 79 -1.81 -11.49 -8.33
C ASN A 79 -0.87 -12.59 -7.75
N HIS A 80 -0.08 -12.25 -6.72
CA HIS A 80 0.86 -13.11 -6.01
C HIS A 80 1.99 -13.67 -6.90
N ASP A 81 2.46 -12.88 -7.86
CA ASP A 81 3.59 -13.24 -8.72
C ASP A 81 4.96 -12.87 -8.13
N GLY A 82 4.97 -12.20 -6.98
CA GLY A 82 6.16 -11.84 -6.22
C GLY A 82 6.77 -10.50 -6.60
N VAL A 83 6.13 -9.74 -7.48
CA VAL A 83 6.50 -8.36 -7.83
C VAL A 83 5.26 -7.47 -7.82
N ILE A 84 5.46 -6.15 -7.79
CA ILE A 84 4.35 -5.19 -7.90
C ILE A 84 4.39 -4.55 -9.28
N GLU A 85 3.32 -4.73 -10.04
CA GLU A 85 3.10 -4.05 -11.31
C GLU A 85 2.60 -2.60 -11.12
N PHE A 86 2.67 -1.79 -12.18
CA PHE A 86 2.22 -0.40 -12.10
C PHE A 86 0.71 -0.27 -11.80
N SER A 87 -0.11 -1.13 -12.40
CA SER A 87 -1.55 -1.18 -12.17
C SER A 87 -1.86 -1.48 -10.69
N GLU A 88 -1.22 -2.50 -10.13
CA GLU A 88 -1.34 -2.90 -8.72
C GLU A 88 -0.91 -1.79 -7.76
N PHE A 89 0.19 -1.12 -8.08
CA PHE A 89 0.68 0.02 -7.32
C PHE A 89 -0.35 1.16 -7.25
N VAL A 90 -0.94 1.51 -8.40
CA VAL A 90 -1.94 2.58 -8.49
C VAL A 90 -3.26 2.21 -7.81
N LEU A 91 -3.78 1.01 -8.09
CA LEU A 91 -5.04 0.51 -7.53
C LEU A 91 -4.95 0.47 -6.00
N THR A 92 -3.84 -0.02 -5.46
CA THR A 92 -3.64 -0.10 -4.01
C THR A 92 -3.47 1.29 -3.39
N LEU A 93 -2.70 2.20 -4.01
CA LEU A 93 -2.56 3.57 -3.52
C LEU A 93 -3.88 4.36 -3.56
N SER A 94 -4.79 4.03 -4.48
CA SER A 94 -6.12 4.66 -4.54
C SER A 94 -6.87 4.49 -3.23
N ILE A 95 -6.74 3.34 -2.55
CA ILE A 95 -7.38 3.07 -1.26
C ILE A 95 -6.87 4.04 -0.18
N PHE A 96 -5.61 4.45 -0.25
CA PHE A 96 -5.01 5.41 0.68
C PHE A 96 -5.35 6.88 0.36
N HIS A 97 -5.96 7.15 -0.80
CA HIS A 97 -6.32 8.51 -1.20
C HIS A 97 -7.31 9.14 -0.19
N PRO A 98 -7.20 10.45 0.15
CA PRO A 98 -8.11 11.09 1.10
C PRO A 98 -9.59 11.02 0.71
N ASP A 99 -9.88 11.03 -0.59
CA ASP A 99 -11.25 11.01 -1.11
C ASP A 99 -11.77 9.57 -1.37
N ALA A 100 -10.99 8.53 -1.03
CA ALA A 100 -11.41 7.14 -1.17
C ALA A 100 -12.54 6.77 -0.18
N PRO A 101 -13.48 5.89 -0.58
CA PRO A 101 -14.57 5.47 0.29
C PRO A 101 -14.06 4.86 1.60
N GLN A 102 -14.65 5.27 2.73
CA GLN A 102 -14.29 4.72 4.04
C GLN A 102 -14.48 3.20 4.11
N SER A 103 -15.48 2.65 3.42
CA SER A 103 -15.70 1.20 3.36
C SER A 103 -14.53 0.44 2.74
N GLU A 104 -13.87 0.99 1.72
CA GLU A 104 -12.68 0.38 1.11
C GLU A 104 -11.50 0.43 2.07
N LYS A 105 -11.32 1.56 2.77
CA LYS A 105 -10.27 1.70 3.81
C LYS A 105 -10.47 0.70 4.94
N VAL A 106 -11.71 0.51 5.41
CA VAL A 106 -12.05 -0.46 6.45
C VAL A 106 -11.76 -1.89 5.99
N ALA A 107 -12.18 -2.25 4.78
CA ALA A 107 -11.97 -3.58 4.22
C ALA A 107 -10.48 -3.88 3.98
N PHE A 108 -9.72 -2.92 3.46
CA PHE A 108 -8.29 -3.10 3.26
C PHE A 108 -7.53 -3.15 4.59
N ALA A 109 -7.92 -2.35 5.58
CA ALA A 109 -7.35 -2.46 6.93
C ALA A 109 -7.60 -3.84 7.53
N PHE A 110 -8.79 -4.41 7.36
CA PHE A 110 -9.09 -5.78 7.77
C PHE A 110 -8.10 -6.78 7.13
N GLN A 111 -7.85 -6.65 5.83
CA GLN A 111 -6.87 -7.48 5.13
C GLN A 111 -5.44 -7.28 5.66
N ILE A 112 -5.06 -6.10 6.15
CA ILE A 112 -3.76 -5.93 6.82
C ILE A 112 -3.66 -6.80 8.08
N TYR A 113 -4.74 -6.90 8.86
CA TYR A 113 -4.74 -7.66 10.13
C TYR A 113 -4.95 -9.17 9.95
N ASP A 114 -5.64 -9.62 8.89
CA ASP A 114 -5.81 -11.05 8.51
C ASP A 114 -4.54 -11.57 7.80
N LEU A 115 -3.48 -11.80 8.58
CA LEU A 115 -2.15 -12.23 8.14
C LEU A 115 -2.15 -13.60 7.44
N TRP A 116 -2.94 -14.53 7.95
CA TRP A 116 -3.08 -15.92 7.52
C TRP A 116 -4.11 -16.08 6.39
N GLN A 117 -4.81 -15.01 6.03
CA GLN A 117 -5.78 -14.94 4.92
C GLN A 117 -6.93 -15.93 5.09
N THR A 118 -7.41 -16.10 6.32
CA THR A 118 -8.50 -17.02 6.64
C THR A 118 -9.87 -16.36 6.44
N GLY A 119 -9.88 -15.04 6.20
CA GLY A 119 -11.09 -14.22 6.16
C GLY A 119 -11.55 -13.75 7.53
N PHE A 120 -10.72 -13.93 8.57
CA PHE A 120 -10.97 -13.55 9.95
C PHE A 120 -9.69 -12.97 10.56
N ILE A 121 -9.83 -12.08 11.53
CA ILE A 121 -8.70 -11.70 12.39
C ILE A 121 -8.73 -12.64 13.60
N GLU A 122 -7.73 -13.51 13.65
CA GLU A 122 -7.57 -14.55 14.65
C GLU A 122 -6.65 -14.11 15.78
N HIS A 123 -6.84 -14.73 16.94
CA HIS A 123 -6.08 -14.41 18.16
C HIS A 123 -4.56 -14.45 17.94
N GLY A 124 -4.06 -15.47 17.23
CA GLY A 124 -2.64 -15.62 16.98
C GLY A 124 -2.07 -14.54 16.06
N GLU A 125 -2.83 -14.05 15.08
CA GLU A 125 -2.40 -12.97 14.19
C GLU A 125 -2.24 -11.66 14.97
N VAL A 126 -3.19 -11.35 15.86
CA VAL A 126 -3.10 -10.18 16.75
C VAL A 126 -1.87 -10.29 17.64
N LYS A 127 -1.58 -11.48 18.18
CA LYS A 127 -0.37 -11.73 18.97
C LYS A 127 0.90 -11.49 18.16
N GLU A 128 0.98 -12.03 16.93
CA GLU A 128 2.13 -11.83 16.04
C GLU A 128 2.37 -10.33 15.73
N MET A 129 1.30 -9.58 15.47
CA MET A 129 1.41 -8.14 15.20
C MET A 129 1.85 -7.33 16.41
N ILE A 130 1.34 -7.64 17.61
CA ILE A 130 1.79 -6.97 18.84
C ILE A 130 3.27 -7.23 19.08
N TRP A 131 3.74 -8.47 18.90
CA TRP A 131 5.15 -8.79 19.05
C TRP A 131 6.03 -8.08 18.03
N ALA A 132 5.61 -8.03 16.77
CA ALA A 132 6.33 -7.27 15.74
C ALA A 132 6.43 -5.78 16.10
N LEU A 133 5.35 -5.18 16.60
CA LEU A 133 5.35 -3.77 17.01
C LEU A 133 6.25 -3.50 18.23
N LEU A 134 6.24 -4.39 19.22
CA LEU A 134 7.08 -4.30 20.40
C LEU A 134 8.56 -4.42 20.05
N ASP A 135 8.91 -5.39 19.18
CA ASP A 135 10.27 -5.54 18.66
C ASP A 135 10.69 -4.30 17.85
N GLU A 136 9.81 -3.77 16.99
CA GLU A 136 10.07 -2.55 16.22
C GLU A 136 10.37 -1.33 17.11
N SER A 137 9.70 -1.23 18.26
CA SER A 137 9.77 -0.10 19.20
C SER A 137 10.77 -0.29 20.36
N ASP A 138 11.53 -1.39 20.37
CA ASP A 138 12.42 -1.79 21.48
C ASP A 138 11.71 -1.83 22.86
N LEU A 139 10.41 -2.17 22.85
CA LEU A 139 9.59 -2.32 24.06
C LEU A 139 9.49 -3.78 24.48
N ILE A 140 9.53 -4.04 25.78
CA ILE A 140 9.44 -5.39 26.34
C ILE A 140 8.21 -5.47 27.24
N LEU A 141 7.25 -6.30 26.82
CA LEU A 141 6.12 -6.72 27.64
C LEU A 141 6.22 -8.22 27.92
N SER A 142 5.63 -8.68 29.03
CA SER A 142 5.52 -10.11 29.29
C SER A 142 4.38 -10.72 28.47
N ASP A 143 4.49 -12.01 28.19
CA ASP A 143 3.45 -12.76 27.48
C ASP A 143 2.07 -12.60 28.14
N ASP A 144 1.99 -12.71 29.47
CA ASP A 144 0.75 -12.50 30.23
C ASP A 144 0.10 -11.12 30.00
N ILE A 145 0.90 -10.07 29.78
CA ILE A 145 0.37 -8.72 29.52
C ILE A 145 -0.16 -8.64 28.09
N VAL A 146 0.57 -9.23 27.13
CA VAL A 146 0.14 -9.30 25.73
C VAL A 146 -1.16 -10.08 25.61
N GLU A 147 -1.23 -11.27 26.22
CA GLU A 147 -2.44 -12.09 26.30
C GLU A 147 -3.61 -11.31 26.91
N ALA A 148 -3.42 -10.64 28.04
CA ALA A 148 -4.46 -9.84 28.67
C ALA A 148 -4.96 -8.66 27.80
N ILE A 149 -4.11 -8.11 26.92
CA ILE A 149 -4.51 -7.07 25.96
C ILE A 149 -5.36 -7.70 24.84
N ILE A 150 -4.94 -8.85 24.32
CA ILE A 150 -5.66 -9.56 23.26
C ILE A 150 -7.02 -10.03 23.76
N ASP A 151 -7.08 -10.70 24.91
CA ASP A 151 -8.32 -11.16 25.54
C ASP A 151 -9.32 -10.02 25.69
N LYS A 152 -8.89 -8.87 26.24
CA LYS A 152 -9.75 -7.68 26.37
C LYS A 152 -10.21 -7.11 25.04
N THR A 153 -9.38 -7.23 24.01
CA THR A 153 -9.74 -6.78 22.65
C THR A 153 -10.82 -7.70 22.08
N PHE A 154 -10.64 -9.02 22.19
CA PHE A 154 -11.64 -9.99 21.73
C PHE A 154 -12.94 -9.88 22.52
N GLU A 155 -12.90 -9.70 23.84
CA GLU A 155 -14.10 -9.46 24.66
C GLU A 155 -14.92 -8.24 24.20
N ALA A 156 -14.26 -7.23 23.62
CA ALA A 156 -14.90 -6.01 23.15
C ALA A 156 -15.40 -6.10 21.70
N VAL A 157 -14.83 -6.98 20.87
CA VAL A 157 -15.05 -7.01 19.41
C VAL A 157 -15.77 -8.27 18.94
N ASP A 158 -15.41 -9.45 19.48
CA ASP A 158 -15.99 -10.75 19.13
C ASP A 158 -17.39 -10.90 19.77
N SER A 159 -18.35 -10.23 19.15
CA SER A 159 -19.76 -10.22 19.54
C SER A 159 -20.40 -11.60 19.40
N LYS A 160 -19.93 -12.40 18.43
CA LYS A 160 -20.42 -13.74 18.12
C LYS A 160 -19.85 -14.81 19.05
N ARG A 161 -18.74 -14.50 19.73
CA ARG A 161 -18.02 -15.38 20.65
C ARG A 161 -17.56 -16.67 19.99
N ASP A 162 -17.10 -16.58 18.74
CA ASP A 162 -16.55 -17.72 18.00
C ASP A 162 -15.01 -17.74 17.99
N GLY A 163 -14.38 -16.79 18.70
CA GLY A 163 -12.94 -16.73 18.94
C GLY A 163 -12.15 -16.07 17.81
N LYS A 164 -12.83 -15.41 16.88
CA LYS A 164 -12.27 -14.77 15.69
C LYS A 164 -13.11 -13.53 15.34
N ILE A 165 -12.51 -12.55 14.69
CA ILE A 165 -13.20 -11.31 14.34
C ILE A 165 -13.47 -11.32 12.85
N ASP A 166 -14.74 -11.24 12.45
CA ASP A 166 -15.09 -11.11 11.04
C ASP A 166 -15.20 -9.65 10.58
N LEU A 167 -15.40 -9.47 9.27
CA LEU A 167 -15.45 -8.14 8.66
C LEU A 167 -16.56 -7.24 9.23
N GLU A 168 -17.70 -7.81 9.66
CA GLU A 168 -18.80 -7.01 10.22
C GLU A 168 -18.47 -6.54 11.63
N GLU A 169 -17.90 -7.41 12.47
CA GLU A 169 -17.40 -7.06 13.80
C GLU A 169 -16.27 -6.03 13.73
N TRP A 170 -15.35 -6.19 12.78
CA TRP A 170 -14.31 -5.21 12.50
C TRP A 170 -14.88 -3.85 12.09
N LYS A 171 -15.85 -3.82 11.17
CA LYS A 171 -16.52 -2.57 10.75
C LYS A 171 -17.15 -1.85 11.94
N GLU A 172 -17.86 -2.59 12.80
CA GLU A 172 -18.48 -2.03 13.99
C GLU A 172 -17.41 -1.49 14.97
N PHE A 173 -16.34 -2.24 15.19
CA PHE A 173 -15.27 -1.82 16.08
C PHE A 173 -14.56 -0.55 15.59
N VAL A 174 -14.26 -0.48 14.30
CA VAL A 174 -13.62 0.68 13.67
C VAL A 174 -14.54 1.89 13.66
N ALA A 175 -15.85 1.71 13.49
CA ALA A 175 -16.82 2.81 13.57
C ALA A 175 -16.80 3.51 14.95
N HIS A 176 -16.58 2.73 16.03
CA HIS A 176 -16.42 3.26 17.38
C HIS A 176 -15.00 3.76 17.67
N ASN A 177 -14.00 3.34 16.88
CA ASN A 177 -12.59 3.68 17.07
C ASN A 177 -11.93 4.19 15.76
N PRO A 178 -12.33 5.35 15.22
CA PRO A 178 -11.86 5.81 13.90
C PRO A 178 -10.34 6.02 13.80
N SER A 179 -9.64 6.19 14.92
CA SER A 179 -8.18 6.33 14.94
C SER A 179 -7.44 5.10 14.42
N LEU A 180 -8.07 3.92 14.42
CA LEU A 180 -7.49 2.70 13.84
C LEU A 180 -7.21 2.84 12.35
N LEU A 181 -7.99 3.67 11.64
CA LEU A 181 -7.80 3.93 10.21
C LEU A 181 -6.89 5.13 9.93
N LYS A 182 -6.24 5.72 10.94
CA LYS A 182 -5.40 6.92 10.74
C LYS A 182 -4.32 6.69 9.68
N ASN A 183 -3.75 5.49 9.63
CA ASN A 183 -2.71 5.12 8.67
C ASN A 183 -3.25 4.69 7.30
N MET A 184 -4.58 4.58 7.15
CA MET A 184 -5.27 4.27 5.89
C MET A 184 -5.51 5.51 5.02
N THR A 185 -4.97 6.66 5.40
CA THR A 185 -5.05 7.89 4.61
C THR A 185 -3.69 8.52 4.48
N VAL A 186 -3.32 8.80 3.24
CA VAL A 186 -2.05 9.43 2.90
C VAL A 186 -2.35 10.82 2.32
N PRO A 187 -2.28 11.89 3.13
CA PRO A 187 -2.79 13.20 2.73
C PRO A 187 -2.13 13.79 1.49
N TYR A 188 -0.85 13.47 1.27
CA TYR A 188 -0.07 14.01 0.15
C TYR A 188 -0.45 13.42 -1.21
N LEU A 189 -1.26 12.35 -1.26
CA LEU A 189 -1.74 11.80 -2.53
C LEU A 189 -2.64 12.79 -3.28
N LYS A 190 -3.35 13.68 -2.56
CA LYS A 190 -4.19 14.73 -3.15
C LYS A 190 -3.41 15.85 -3.86
N ASP A 191 -2.12 15.97 -3.54
CA ASP A 191 -1.22 16.98 -4.11
C ASP A 191 0.01 16.30 -4.76
N ILE A 192 -0.14 15.06 -5.25
CA ILE A 192 1.00 14.26 -5.72
C ILE A 192 1.77 14.93 -6.87
N THR A 193 1.08 15.67 -7.73
CA THR A 193 1.66 16.46 -8.83
C THR A 193 2.53 17.62 -8.33
N ARG A 194 2.28 18.12 -7.11
CA ARG A 194 3.07 19.19 -6.46
C ARG A 194 4.20 18.64 -5.59
N ALA A 195 3.99 17.48 -4.96
CA ALA A 195 5.00 16.82 -4.14
C ALA A 195 6.22 16.36 -4.98
N PHE A 196 6.01 16.16 -6.29
CA PHE A 196 7.05 15.83 -7.26
C PHE A 196 7.10 16.88 -8.40
N PRO A 197 7.54 18.12 -8.12
CA PRO A 197 7.33 19.27 -8.98
C PRO A 197 8.15 19.26 -10.28
N SER A 198 9.14 18.37 -10.44
CA SER A 198 9.86 18.18 -11.71
C SER A 198 8.96 17.73 -12.87
N PHE A 199 7.67 17.50 -12.60
CA PHE A 199 6.72 16.86 -13.49
C PHE A 199 5.82 17.85 -14.28
N VAL A 200 5.45 19.00 -13.72
CA VAL A 200 4.45 19.91 -14.34
C VAL A 200 5.03 20.72 -15.52
N GLN A 201 6.35 20.73 -15.72
CA GLN A 201 7.00 21.66 -16.65
C GLN A 201 7.48 21.04 -17.98
N ARG A 202 7.16 19.78 -18.26
CA ARG A 202 7.64 19.08 -19.48
C ARG A 202 6.57 18.73 -20.52
N SER A 203 5.30 19.05 -20.31
CA SER A 203 4.25 18.64 -21.26
C SER A 203 4.04 19.54 -22.48
N ASP A 204 4.64 20.74 -22.58
CA ASP A 204 4.27 21.69 -23.65
C ASP A 204 5.43 22.28 -24.49
N THR A 205 6.57 21.59 -24.64
CA THR A 205 7.58 22.01 -25.64
C THR A 205 8.26 20.84 -26.34
N GLU A 206 7.50 20.05 -27.10
CA GLU A 206 8.02 19.53 -28.37
C GLU A 206 7.49 20.46 -29.48
N VAL A 207 8.14 21.62 -29.61
CA VAL A 207 8.01 22.41 -30.84
C VAL A 207 8.90 21.72 -31.86
N ASP A 208 8.27 21.06 -32.82
CA ASP A 208 8.86 20.72 -34.10
C ASP A 208 9.57 21.94 -34.69
N THR A 209 10.89 22.00 -34.56
CA THR A 209 11.75 22.77 -35.47
C THR A 209 12.43 21.81 -36.42
N ASN A 210 11.60 21.15 -37.25
CA ASN A 210 11.99 20.71 -38.58
C ASN A 210 11.31 21.64 -39.59
N ASN A 211 11.89 22.81 -39.85
CA ASN A 211 11.71 23.47 -41.14
C ASN A 211 12.77 24.54 -41.45
N SER A 212 13.47 24.34 -42.58
CA SER A 212 14.10 25.36 -43.45
C SER A 212 15.26 26.20 -42.84
N ILE A 213 16.49 26.28 -43.36
CA ILE A 213 17.11 26.11 -44.69
C ILE A 213 18.55 25.63 -44.48
#